data_AF-A0A6G3CK23-F1
#
_entry.id   AF-A0A6G3CK23-F1
#
_cell.length_a   1.000
_cell.length_b   1.000
_cell.length_c   1.000
_cell.angle_alpha   90.00
_cell.angle_beta   90.00
_cell.angle_gamma   90.00
#
_symmetry.space_group_name_H-M   'P 1'
#
loop_
_entity.id
_entity.type
_entity.pdbx_description
1 polymer ?
#
loop_
_entity_poly.entity_id
_entity_poly.type
_entity_poly.pdbx_seq_one_letter_code
_entity_poly.pdbx_strand_id
1 'polypeptide(L)'
;MSPVIEEHARARLITDGPLTRPVPVDLRYDPADERRTVHIGLPDGTDWAFGRDLLERGLRTPIERGAVRVWPCGRTQLIVELHSTDGVEVFQFEIRTLIRFLARTRTQTPAASPDADRTPQPPSRTTRPETPRTARTDTSRTTRTDKPRTARPDESAQQEEGATQERGAQPAHG
;
A
#
# COMPACT_ATOMS: atom_id res chain seq x y z
N MET A 1 -16.64 11.33 26.82
CA MET A 1 -15.50 11.33 25.87
C MET A 1 -15.01 9.92 25.77
N SER A 2 -15.28 9.23 24.66
CA SER A 2 -14.79 7.86 24.46
C SER A 2 -13.29 7.93 24.10
N PRO A 3 -12.42 7.16 24.76
CA PRO A 3 -10.98 7.30 24.58
C PRO A 3 -10.50 6.75 23.22
N VAL A 4 -9.55 7.43 22.60
CA VAL A 4 -8.83 6.90 21.43
C VAL A 4 -8.22 5.54 21.76
N ILE A 5 -8.38 4.59 20.86
CA ILE A 5 -7.80 3.24 20.99
C ILE A 5 -6.56 3.18 20.14
N GLU A 6 -5.44 2.82 20.76
CA GLU A 6 -4.17 2.58 20.08
C GLU A 6 -3.65 1.19 20.42
N GLU A 7 -3.07 0.52 19.43
CA GLU A 7 -2.38 -0.76 19.58
C GLU A 7 -1.10 -0.77 18.73
N HIS A 8 0.05 -0.84 19.40
CA HIS A 8 1.32 -1.12 18.76
C HIS A 8 1.35 -2.58 18.29
N ALA A 9 1.58 -2.79 17.00
CA ALA A 9 1.65 -4.10 16.38
C ALA A 9 2.89 -4.23 15.49
N ARG A 10 3.05 -5.42 14.91
CA ARG A 10 4.02 -5.66 13.83
C ARG A 10 3.27 -6.12 12.60
N ALA A 11 3.58 -5.51 11.47
CA ALA A 11 3.16 -5.98 10.15
C ALA A 11 4.38 -6.39 9.35
N ARG A 12 4.19 -7.25 8.35
CA ARG A 12 5.18 -7.45 7.30
C ARG A 12 4.76 -6.61 6.10
N LEU A 13 5.58 -5.66 5.70
CA LEU A 13 5.33 -4.83 4.54
C LEU A 13 6.07 -5.42 3.34
N ILE A 14 5.31 -5.69 2.27
CA ILE A 14 5.79 -6.19 0.99
C ILE A 14 5.45 -5.10 -0.03
N THR A 15 6.46 -4.49 -0.62
CA THR A 15 6.32 -3.52 -1.71
C THR A 15 7.06 -4.04 -2.94
N ASP A 16 6.92 -3.38 -4.09
CA ASP A 16 7.66 -3.71 -5.33
C ASP A 16 9.19 -3.58 -5.20
N GLY A 17 9.71 -3.11 -4.06
CA GLY A 17 11.14 -3.10 -3.75
C GLY A 17 11.66 -4.44 -3.19
N PRO A 18 12.99 -4.66 -3.17
CA PRO A 18 13.60 -5.93 -2.80
C PRO A 18 13.48 -6.32 -1.31
N LEU A 19 12.75 -5.57 -0.49
CA LEU A 19 12.75 -5.71 0.97
C LEU A 19 11.36 -6.00 1.53
N THR A 20 11.06 -7.28 1.68
CA THR A 20 10.02 -7.72 2.62
C THR A 20 10.59 -7.64 4.04
N ARG A 21 10.08 -6.71 4.85
CA ARG A 21 10.58 -6.52 6.23
C ARG A 21 9.43 -6.43 7.24
N PRO A 22 9.60 -6.98 8.46
CA PRO A 22 8.71 -6.66 9.57
C PRO A 22 8.89 -5.19 9.94
N VAL A 23 7.78 -4.46 10.02
CA VAL A 23 7.72 -3.05 10.44
C VAL A 23 6.82 -2.91 11.68
N PRO A 24 7.22 -2.10 12.68
CA PRO A 24 6.28 -1.71 13.71
C PRO A 24 5.20 -0.83 13.10
N VAL A 25 3.96 -0.99 13.54
CA VAL A 25 2.80 -0.23 13.06
C VAL A 25 1.91 0.16 14.23
N ASP A 26 1.26 1.31 14.10
CA ASP A 26 0.33 1.85 15.08
C ASP A 26 -1.09 1.73 14.55
N LEU A 27 -1.88 0.84 15.17
CA LEU A 27 -3.31 0.74 14.88
C LEU A 27 -4.04 1.77 15.74
N ARG A 28 -4.74 2.72 15.11
CA ARG A 28 -5.45 3.78 15.82
C ARG A 28 -6.93 3.85 15.40
N TYR A 29 -7.80 4.07 16.39
CA TYR A 29 -9.22 4.29 16.19
C TYR A 29 -9.70 5.41 17.10
N ASP A 30 -10.27 6.46 16.50
CA ASP A 30 -10.84 7.60 17.21
C ASP A 30 -12.37 7.64 17.01
N PRO A 31 -13.18 7.35 18.04
CA PRO A 31 -14.65 7.39 17.94
C PRO A 31 -15.23 8.81 17.85
N ALA A 32 -14.45 9.85 18.13
CA ALA A 32 -14.88 11.25 18.05
C ALA A 32 -14.62 11.86 16.67
N ASP A 33 -13.57 11.41 15.98
CA ASP A 33 -13.17 11.90 14.66
C ASP A 33 -13.94 11.17 13.54
N GLU A 34 -13.64 9.89 13.34
CA GLU A 34 -14.25 9.08 12.28
C GLU A 34 -14.61 7.67 12.78
N ARG A 35 -15.85 7.51 13.25
CA ARG A 35 -16.39 6.27 13.87
C ARG A 35 -16.31 5.00 13.03
N ARG A 36 -15.98 5.11 11.75
CA ARG A 36 -15.90 3.97 10.82
C ARG A 36 -14.50 3.80 10.24
N THR A 37 -13.51 4.55 10.71
CA THR A 37 -12.16 4.55 10.14
C THR A 37 -11.14 4.02 11.14
N VAL A 38 -10.28 3.12 10.67
CA VAL A 38 -9.11 2.62 11.39
C VAL A 38 -7.88 3.11 10.66
N HIS A 39 -6.95 3.68 11.40
CA HIS A 39 -5.68 4.17 10.91
C HIS A 39 -4.56 3.17 11.17
N ILE A 40 -3.66 3.01 10.21
CA ILE A 40 -2.44 2.22 10.33
C ILE A 40 -1.27 3.16 10.05
N GLY A 41 -0.62 3.59 11.12
CA GLY A 41 0.57 4.44 11.06
C GLY A 41 1.84 3.61 10.90
N LEU A 42 2.74 4.08 10.03
CA LEU A 42 4.08 3.55 9.85
C LEU A 42 5.13 4.50 10.46
N PRO A 43 6.34 4.00 10.79
CA PRO A 43 7.38 4.81 11.41
C PRO A 43 7.95 5.91 10.51
N ASP A 44 7.74 5.79 9.20
CA ASP A 44 8.14 6.80 8.21
C ASP A 44 7.13 7.96 8.10
N GLY A 45 6.08 7.95 8.93
CA GLY A 45 5.03 8.98 8.96
C GLY A 45 3.90 8.72 7.95
N THR A 46 3.95 7.62 7.21
CA THR A 46 2.83 7.19 6.36
C THR A 46 1.67 6.75 7.23
N ASP A 47 0.47 7.23 6.92
CA ASP A 47 -0.77 6.81 7.59
C ASP A 47 -1.79 6.33 6.55
N TRP A 48 -2.33 5.14 6.81
CA TRP A 48 -3.35 4.51 5.95
C TRP A 48 -4.69 4.42 6.68
N ALA A 49 -5.73 4.98 6.06
CA ALA A 49 -7.10 4.95 6.56
C ALA A 49 -7.92 3.82 5.91
N PHE A 50 -8.58 3.01 6.74
CA PHE A 50 -9.40 1.88 6.30
C PHE A 50 -10.78 1.91 6.94
N GLY A 51 -11.80 1.48 6.19
CA GLY A 51 -13.10 1.20 6.78
C GLY A 51 -12.99 0.10 7.84
N ARG A 52 -13.46 0.36 9.05
CA ARG A 52 -13.54 -0.64 10.14
C ARG A 52 -14.29 -1.88 9.65
N ASP A 53 -15.43 -1.68 8.98
CA ASP A 53 -16.26 -2.75 8.45
C ASP A 53 -15.56 -3.58 7.35
N LEU A 54 -14.63 -2.96 6.61
CA LEU A 54 -13.80 -3.66 5.62
C LEU A 54 -12.87 -4.66 6.31
N LEU A 55 -12.14 -4.23 7.35
CA LEU A 55 -11.24 -5.10 8.12
C LEU A 55 -12.01 -6.20 8.84
N GLU A 56 -13.17 -5.87 9.43
CA GLU A 56 -14.01 -6.85 10.13
C GLU A 56 -14.54 -7.97 9.24
N ARG A 57 -15.00 -7.63 8.02
CA ARG A 57 -15.44 -8.63 7.04
C ARG A 57 -14.26 -9.36 6.43
N GLY A 58 -13.17 -8.65 6.15
CA GLY A 58 -11.92 -9.19 5.60
C GLY A 58 -11.28 -10.26 6.48
N LEU A 59 -11.47 -10.21 7.80
CA LEU A 59 -11.07 -11.27 8.72
C LEU A 59 -11.80 -12.61 8.53
N ARG A 60 -12.95 -12.61 7.85
CA ARG A 60 -13.82 -13.79 7.68
C ARG A 60 -13.81 -14.32 6.25
N THR A 61 -13.81 -13.42 5.28
CA THR A 61 -13.89 -13.73 3.86
C THR A 61 -13.08 -12.71 3.06
N PRO A 62 -12.48 -13.10 1.92
CA PRO A 62 -11.94 -12.14 0.98
C PRO A 62 -12.96 -11.06 0.62
N ILE A 63 -12.54 -9.81 0.64
CA ILE A 63 -13.36 -8.64 0.29
C ILE A 63 -12.48 -7.58 -0.40
N GLU A 64 -13.09 -6.85 -1.32
CA GLU A 64 -12.45 -5.75 -2.04
C GLU A 64 -13.35 -4.53 -1.99
N ARG A 65 -12.76 -3.35 -1.79
CA ARG A 65 -13.46 -2.07 -1.79
C ARG A 65 -12.53 -0.99 -2.34
N GLY A 66 -12.86 -0.50 -3.53
CA GLY A 66 -12.05 0.50 -4.22
C GLY A 66 -10.64 -0.04 -4.47
N ALA A 67 -9.63 0.69 -4.00
CA ALA A 67 -8.22 0.33 -4.13
C ALA A 67 -7.71 -0.65 -3.05
N VAL A 68 -8.58 -1.13 -2.15
CA VAL A 68 -8.17 -1.96 -1.02
C VAL A 68 -8.77 -3.35 -1.13
N ARG A 69 -7.93 -4.37 -1.00
CA ARG A 69 -8.35 -5.76 -0.92
C ARG A 69 -7.87 -6.38 0.39
N VAL A 70 -8.74 -7.13 1.05
CA VAL A 70 -8.48 -7.72 2.36
C VAL A 70 -8.89 -9.18 2.38
N TRP A 71 -8.01 -10.09 2.80
CA TRP A 71 -8.32 -11.50 2.88
C TRP A 71 -7.50 -12.24 3.94
N PRO A 72 -8.05 -13.32 4.54
CA PRO A 72 -7.28 -14.18 5.40
C PRO A 72 -6.33 -15.06 4.58
N CYS A 73 -5.10 -15.21 5.05
CA CYS A 73 -4.12 -16.14 4.51
C CYS A 73 -3.77 -17.17 5.59
N GLY A 74 -4.43 -18.32 5.52
CA GLY A 74 -4.35 -19.35 6.55
C GLY A 74 -5.05 -18.94 7.84
N ARG A 75 -4.57 -19.43 8.99
CA ARG A 75 -5.22 -19.25 10.30
C ARG A 75 -4.71 -18.05 11.10
N THR A 76 -3.56 -17.50 10.71
CA THR A 76 -2.83 -16.54 11.54
C THR A 76 -2.57 -15.22 10.86
N GLN A 77 -2.69 -15.14 9.53
CA GLN A 77 -2.34 -13.93 8.78
C GLN A 77 -3.54 -13.33 8.09
N LEU A 78 -3.68 -12.01 8.18
CA LEU A 78 -4.55 -11.21 7.32
C LEU A 78 -3.67 -10.44 6.35
N ILE A 79 -4.06 -10.46 5.07
CA ILE A 79 -3.42 -9.65 4.04
C ILE A 79 -4.30 -8.45 3.71
N VAL A 80 -3.69 -7.29 3.64
CA VAL A 80 -4.28 -6.03 3.16
C VAL A 80 -3.43 -5.55 1.99
N GLU A 81 -4.00 -5.59 0.79
CA GLU A 81 -3.38 -5.10 -0.44
C GLU A 81 -3.97 -3.74 -0.79
N LEU A 82 -3.09 -2.81 -1.13
CA LEU A 82 -3.39 -1.45 -1.50
C LEU A 82 -2.86 -1.19 -2.90
N HIS A 83 -3.75 -0.77 -3.79
CA HIS A 83 -3.41 -0.34 -5.13
C HIS A 83 -3.32 1.18 -5.16
N SER A 84 -2.14 1.72 -5.44
CA SER A 84 -1.92 3.16 -5.61
C SER A 84 -1.36 3.45 -7.00
N THR A 85 -1.29 4.74 -7.37
CA THR A 85 -0.61 5.16 -8.60
C THR A 85 0.88 4.83 -8.59
N ASP A 86 1.48 4.70 -7.40
CA ASP A 86 2.90 4.40 -7.20
C ASP A 86 3.19 2.89 -7.19
N GLY A 87 2.18 2.03 -7.29
CA GLY A 87 2.31 0.57 -7.26
C GLY A 87 1.45 -0.10 -6.19
N VAL A 88 1.81 -1.33 -5.85
CA VAL A 88 1.08 -2.16 -4.89
C VAL A 88 1.82 -2.24 -3.56
N GLU A 89 1.11 -1.99 -2.46
CA GLU A 89 1.61 -2.23 -1.10
C GLU A 89 0.79 -3.34 -0.44
N VAL A 90 1.48 -4.33 0.12
CA VAL A 90 0.85 -5.44 0.81
C VAL A 90 1.31 -5.47 2.26
N PHE A 91 0.34 -5.38 3.17
CA PHE A 91 0.54 -5.56 4.59
C PHE A 91 0.07 -6.95 5.01
N GLN A 92 0.92 -7.64 5.75
CA GLN A 92 0.58 -8.88 6.43
C GLN A 92 0.52 -8.65 7.94
N PHE A 93 -0.64 -8.90 8.55
CA PHE A 93 -0.89 -8.75 9.98
C PHE A 93 -1.21 -10.08 10.65
N GLU A 94 -0.89 -10.19 11.93
CA GLU A 94 -1.38 -11.30 12.75
C GLU A 94 -2.87 -11.10 13.08
N ILE A 95 -3.68 -12.12 12.78
CA ILE A 95 -5.14 -12.07 12.90
C ILE A 95 -5.60 -11.78 14.33
N ARG A 96 -4.99 -12.40 15.35
CA ARG A 96 -5.44 -12.21 16.75
C ARG A 96 -5.23 -10.77 17.21
N THR A 97 -4.18 -10.12 16.73
CA THR A 97 -3.89 -8.71 17.01
C THR A 97 -5.00 -7.81 16.45
N LEU A 98 -5.37 -8.00 15.17
CA LEU A 98 -6.49 -7.24 14.58
C LEU A 98 -7.84 -7.56 15.23
N ILE A 99 -8.10 -8.82 15.58
CA ILE A 99 -9.33 -9.19 16.30
C ILE A 99 -9.41 -8.47 17.64
N ARG A 100 -8.31 -8.45 18.41
CA ARG A 100 -8.27 -7.79 19.72
C ARG A 100 -8.48 -6.29 19.57
N PHE A 101 -7.81 -5.65 18.62
CA PHE A 101 -7.99 -4.24 18.31
C PHE A 101 -9.46 -3.93 17.96
N LEU A 102 -10.03 -4.61 16.96
CA LEU A 102 -11.39 -4.37 16.48
C LEU A 102 -12.46 -4.72 17.53
N ALA A 103 -12.21 -5.68 18.42
CA ALA A 103 -13.12 -5.94 19.53
C ALA A 103 -13.23 -4.73 20.47
N ARG A 104 -12.13 -4.02 20.73
CA ARG A 104 -12.12 -2.81 21.56
C ARG A 104 -12.79 -1.62 20.87
N THR A 105 -12.73 -1.51 19.54
CA THR A 105 -13.42 -0.41 18.82
C THR A 105 -14.95 -0.54 18.86
N ARG A 106 -15.48 -1.77 18.89
CA ARG A 106 -16.93 -2.03 19.00
C ARG A 106 -17.53 -1.62 20.33
N THR A 107 -16.81 -1.80 21.44
CA THR A 107 -17.32 -1.40 22.76
C THR A 107 -17.49 0.11 22.90
N GLN A 108 -16.84 0.90 22.03
CA GLN A 108 -16.89 2.36 22.05
C GLN A 108 -17.84 2.97 21.02
N THR A 109 -18.47 2.17 20.18
CA THR A 109 -19.41 2.63 19.16
C THR A 109 -20.65 1.77 19.22
N PRO A 110 -21.77 2.28 19.80
CA PRO A 110 -23.03 1.54 19.74
C PRO A 110 -23.35 1.24 18.27
N ALA A 111 -23.85 0.02 18.01
CA ALA A 111 -24.07 -0.51 16.68
C ALA A 111 -24.87 0.51 15.84
N ALA A 112 -24.21 1.11 14.84
CA ALA A 112 -24.92 1.89 13.84
C ALA A 112 -25.60 0.91 12.89
N SER A 113 -26.91 1.07 12.72
CA SER A 113 -27.73 0.35 11.75
C SER A 113 -27.09 0.35 10.36
N PRO A 114 -27.23 -0.75 9.59
CA PRO A 114 -26.66 -0.83 8.26
C PRO A 114 -27.49 0.04 7.32
N ASP A 115 -27.07 1.29 7.11
CA ASP A 115 -27.63 2.13 6.08
C ASP A 115 -26.56 2.95 5.34
N ALA A 116 -26.82 3.05 4.03
CA ALA A 116 -26.17 3.78 2.96
C ALA A 116 -24.67 3.55 2.69
N ASP A 117 -24.45 2.70 1.69
CA ASP A 117 -23.57 2.94 0.55
C ASP A 117 -23.14 4.42 0.41
N ARG A 118 -21.89 4.70 0.75
CA ARG A 118 -21.22 5.94 0.36
C ARG A 118 -19.89 5.54 -0.26
N THR A 119 -19.71 5.95 -1.51
CA THR A 119 -18.58 5.64 -2.37
C THR A 119 -17.25 5.75 -1.62
N PRO A 120 -16.42 4.69 -1.61
CA PRO A 120 -15.13 4.76 -0.94
C PRO A 120 -14.24 5.78 -1.65
N GLN A 121 -13.77 6.80 -0.91
CA GLN A 121 -12.60 7.56 -1.34
C GLN A 121 -11.40 6.60 -1.43
N PRO A 122 -10.54 6.70 -2.46
CA PRO A 122 -9.28 5.98 -2.45
C PRO A 122 -8.51 6.36 -1.18
N PRO A 123 -7.77 5.40 -0.55
CA PRO A 123 -6.95 5.73 0.60
C PRO A 123 -5.95 6.79 0.17
N SER A 124 -6.09 7.99 0.72
CA SER A 124 -5.15 9.08 0.47
C SER A 124 -3.95 8.84 1.37
N ARG A 125 -2.74 8.76 0.79
CA ARG A 125 -1.51 8.97 1.55
C ARG A 125 -1.57 10.39 2.10
N THR A 126 -1.98 10.53 3.36
CA THR A 126 -1.86 11.81 4.06
C THR A 126 -0.47 11.85 4.65
N THR A 127 0.51 12.30 3.86
CA THR A 127 1.69 12.92 4.47
C THR A 127 1.17 14.10 5.28
N ARG A 128 1.29 14.03 6.61
CA ARG A 128 1.01 15.17 7.48
C ARG A 128 1.74 16.38 6.89
N PRO A 129 1.03 17.46 6.51
CA PRO A 129 1.71 18.62 5.95
C PRO A 129 2.60 19.20 7.05
N GLU A 130 3.92 18.99 6.91
CA GLU A 130 4.86 19.91 7.51
C GLU A 130 4.62 21.28 6.86
N THR A 131 4.44 22.27 7.72
CA THR A 131 4.34 23.70 7.40
C THR A 131 5.23 24.08 6.22
N PRO A 132 4.70 24.73 5.17
CA PRO A 132 5.53 25.15 4.04
C PRO A 132 6.53 26.21 4.50
N ARG A 133 7.79 25.79 4.61
CA ARG A 133 8.92 26.69 4.85
C ARG A 133 9.33 27.31 3.52
N THR A 134 9.09 28.61 3.44
CA THR A 134 9.71 29.61 2.57
C THR A 134 9.59 29.41 1.06
N ALA A 135 8.76 30.28 0.48
CA ALA A 135 8.81 30.69 -0.90
C ALA A 135 10.26 30.95 -1.36
N ARG A 136 10.68 30.22 -2.38
CA ARG A 136 11.74 30.66 -3.29
C ARG A 136 11.06 31.07 -4.59
N THR A 137 11.08 32.37 -4.85
CA THR A 137 10.82 32.94 -6.17
C THR A 137 11.92 32.47 -7.11
N ASP A 138 11.57 31.56 -8.03
CA ASP A 138 12.38 31.30 -9.22
C ASP A 138 11.92 32.27 -10.32
N THR A 139 12.73 33.30 -10.53
CA THR A 139 12.57 34.22 -11.65
C THR A 139 13.03 33.51 -12.93
N SER A 140 12.06 33.21 -13.78
CA SER A 140 12.26 32.69 -15.13
C SER A 140 13.24 33.56 -15.91
N ARG A 141 14.32 32.96 -16.44
CA ARG A 141 15.13 33.56 -17.50
C ARG A 141 15.26 32.60 -18.68
N THR A 142 14.56 32.99 -19.74
CA THR A 142 14.59 32.48 -21.10
C THR A 142 16.00 32.40 -21.66
N THR A 143 16.41 31.22 -22.11
CA THR A 143 17.43 31.07 -23.17
C THR A 143 16.88 30.14 -24.26
N ARG A 144 16.34 30.78 -25.29
CA ARG A 144 16.03 30.19 -26.59
C ARG A 144 17.37 30.04 -27.34
N THR A 145 17.93 28.85 -27.34
CA THR A 145 19.05 28.50 -28.23
C THR A 145 18.50 27.76 -29.43
N ASP A 146 18.62 28.42 -30.57
CA ASP A 146 18.23 27.96 -31.90
C ASP A 146 19.09 26.75 -32.34
N LYS A 147 18.43 25.71 -32.86
CA LYS A 147 19.04 24.45 -33.30
C LYS A 147 19.23 24.50 -34.83
N PRO A 148 20.45 24.43 -35.37
CA PRO A 148 20.62 24.25 -36.80
C PRO A 148 20.38 22.78 -37.20
N ARG A 149 19.69 22.64 -38.33
CA ARG A 149 19.26 21.42 -39.02
C ARG A 149 20.24 21.08 -40.14
N THR A 150 20.79 19.86 -40.18
CA THR A 150 21.28 19.12 -41.38
C THR A 150 21.90 17.80 -40.89
N ALA A 151 21.91 16.65 -41.55
CA ALA A 151 21.07 15.91 -42.50
C ALA A 151 21.51 14.42 -42.37
N ARG A 152 20.62 13.47 -42.75
CA ARG A 152 20.91 12.04 -43.02
C ARG A 152 21.78 11.87 -44.31
N PRO A 153 22.17 10.66 -44.80
CA PRO A 153 22.02 9.25 -44.35
C PRO A 153 23.41 8.53 -44.27
N ASP A 154 23.60 7.23 -43.97
CA ASP A 154 23.36 6.01 -44.80
C ASP A 154 23.96 4.81 -44.00
N GLU A 155 23.23 3.73 -43.69
CA GLU A 155 23.17 2.42 -44.39
C GLU A 155 24.24 1.39 -43.93
N SER A 156 23.77 0.14 -43.83
CA SER A 156 24.53 -1.12 -43.82
C SER A 156 25.21 -1.53 -42.50
N ALA A 157 25.16 -2.78 -42.02
CA ALA A 157 24.59 -4.02 -42.52
C ALA A 157 24.71 -5.13 -41.44
N GLN A 158 23.87 -6.19 -41.60
CA GLN A 158 24.11 -7.62 -41.31
C GLN A 158 24.30 -8.08 -39.84
N GLN A 159 23.44 -8.95 -39.28
CA GLN A 159 23.31 -10.42 -39.48
C GLN A 159 24.56 -11.23 -39.13
N GLU A 160 24.47 -11.97 -38.01
CA GLU A 160 24.88 -13.39 -37.78
C GLU A 160 24.12 -13.81 -36.49
N GLU A 161 23.17 -14.75 -36.45
CA GLU A 161 23.20 -16.21 -36.69
C GLU A 161 24.30 -16.98 -35.95
N GLY A 162 23.89 -17.98 -35.15
CA GLY A 162 24.74 -18.95 -34.44
C GLY A 162 24.17 -19.28 -33.04
N ALA A 163 23.27 -20.27 -32.89
CA ALA A 163 23.60 -21.68 -32.61
C ALA A 163 24.36 -21.82 -31.26
N THR A 164 23.93 -22.55 -30.23
CA THR A 164 23.48 -23.94 -30.22
C THR A 164 22.82 -24.25 -28.87
N GLN A 165 21.67 -24.91 -28.94
CA GLN A 165 21.05 -25.65 -27.85
C GLN A 165 21.75 -27.00 -27.73
N GLU A 166 22.57 -27.21 -26.70
CA GLU A 166 23.08 -28.54 -26.35
C GLU A 166 22.24 -29.14 -25.23
N ARG A 167 21.49 -30.18 -25.60
CA ARG A 167 20.89 -31.16 -24.70
C ARG A 167 22.01 -31.99 -24.07
N GLY A 168 22.20 -31.88 -22.77
CA GLY A 168 22.91 -32.89 -21.98
C GLY A 168 21.92 -33.72 -21.18
N ALA A 169 21.60 -34.92 -21.67
CA ALA A 169 20.83 -35.92 -20.94
C ALA A 169 21.68 -36.63 -19.86
N GLN A 170 21.00 -36.99 -18.77
CA GLN A 170 21.32 -37.96 -17.69
C GLN A 170 21.96 -39.30 -18.18
N PRO A 171 22.63 -40.14 -17.35
CA PRO A 171 22.06 -40.73 -16.13
C PRO A 171 22.99 -41.11 -14.96
N ALA A 172 22.32 -41.58 -13.90
CA ALA A 172 22.83 -42.17 -12.66
C ALA A 172 23.54 -43.52 -12.86
N HIS A 173 24.57 -43.76 -12.06
CA HIS A 173 25.10 -45.06 -11.56
C HIS A 173 26.14 -44.66 -10.49
N GLY A 174 26.27 -45.24 -9.30
CA GLY A 174 25.67 -46.37 -8.59
C GLY A 174 26.34 -46.40 -7.21
#